data_AF-A0AAD7Z5J9-F1
#
_entry.id   AF-A0AAD7Z5J9-F1
#
_cell.length_a   1.000
_cell.length_b   1.000
_cell.length_c   1.000
_cell.angle_alpha   90.00
_cell.angle_beta   90.00
_cell.angle_gamma   90.00
#
_symmetry.space_group_name_H-M   'P 1'
#
loop_
_entity.id
_entity.type
_entity.pdbx_description
1 polymer ?
#
loop_
_entity_poly.entity_id
_entity_poly.type
_entity_poly.pdbx_seq_one_letter_code
_entity_poly.pdbx_strand_id
1 'polypeptide(L)'
;MEKGFKKKLQNSDDLYDLPLNLTPAYLCAQLDMAMIQMSKHYKDTNRDLSGVIQREEEIDDNVKKSGSRQKSSSLLKALHTCFGVQFYSIGLLKLIADFAGFMGPLLLNKLVTYIETKSESMEDGFLYAAGLFGVTLISAVCNTHFNFLMQVVGLKLRGALVTTIYRKTLTLSTTELSKFSIGEIVNFMSTDTDRIVNSCPSFHAFWSIPFQ
;
A
#
# COMPACT_ATOMS: atom_id res chain seq x y z
N MET A 1 -27.00 -2.50 -4.83
CA MET A 1 -27.53 -3.60 -4.01
C MET A 1 -28.90 -4.09 -4.49
N GLU A 2 -29.88 -3.21 -4.71
CA GLU A 2 -31.23 -3.60 -5.14
C GLU A 2 -31.28 -4.41 -6.46
N LYS A 3 -30.48 -4.04 -7.47
CA LYS A 3 -30.34 -4.81 -8.72
C LYS A 3 -29.83 -6.25 -8.48
N GLY A 4 -28.91 -6.42 -7.53
CA GLY A 4 -28.40 -7.73 -7.13
C GLY A 4 -29.44 -8.59 -6.42
N PHE A 5 -30.20 -7.99 -5.48
CA PHE A 5 -31.33 -8.67 -4.82
C PHE A 5 -32.38 -9.14 -5.84
N LYS A 6 -32.63 -8.34 -6.87
CA LYS A 6 -33.55 -8.67 -7.98
C LYS A 6 -32.94 -9.60 -9.04
N LYS A 7 -31.73 -10.15 -8.83
CA LYS A 7 -30.99 -11.02 -9.76
C LYS A 7 -30.80 -10.43 -11.16
N LYS A 8 -30.71 -9.11 -11.26
CA LYS A 8 -30.53 -8.36 -12.53
C LYS A 8 -29.06 -8.10 -12.89
N LEU A 9 -28.11 -8.66 -12.13
CA LEU A 9 -26.69 -8.61 -12.45
C LEU A 9 -26.34 -9.95 -13.11
N GLN A 10 -26.53 -10.07 -14.42
CA GLN A 10 -26.29 -11.31 -15.17
C GLN A 10 -25.14 -11.18 -16.16
N ASN A 11 -24.92 -9.96 -16.69
CA ASN A 11 -23.91 -9.68 -17.69
C ASN A 11 -22.86 -8.72 -17.14
N SER A 12 -21.67 -8.73 -17.75
CA SER A 12 -20.59 -7.81 -17.38
C SER A 12 -20.97 -6.34 -17.61
N ASP A 13 -21.88 -6.08 -18.56
CA ASP A 13 -22.41 -4.74 -18.87
C ASP A 13 -23.33 -4.17 -17.76
N ASP A 14 -23.76 -5.00 -16.82
CA ASP A 14 -24.57 -4.57 -15.67
C ASP A 14 -23.72 -3.91 -14.57
N LEU A 15 -22.39 -3.99 -14.69
CA LEU A 15 -21.42 -3.45 -13.74
C LEU A 15 -21.02 -2.01 -14.12
N TYR A 16 -20.65 -1.23 -13.10
CA TYR A 16 -20.08 0.09 -13.35
C TYR A 16 -18.63 -0.04 -13.81
N ASP A 17 -18.26 0.84 -14.74
CA ASP A 17 -16.86 1.03 -15.10
C ASP A 17 -16.03 1.52 -13.92
N LEU A 18 -14.75 1.15 -13.92
CA LEU A 18 -13.81 1.57 -12.90
C LEU A 18 -13.54 3.08 -13.02
N PRO A 19 -13.41 3.80 -11.89
CA PRO A 19 -13.04 5.21 -11.93
C PRO A 19 -11.67 5.41 -12.60
N LEU A 20 -11.48 6.53 -13.30
CA LEU A 20 -10.27 6.82 -14.08
C LEU A 20 -8.96 6.75 -13.28
N ASN A 21 -9.00 7.04 -11.98
CA ASN A 21 -7.85 6.99 -11.07
C ASN A 21 -7.46 5.57 -10.62
N LEU A 22 -8.26 4.57 -10.99
CA LEU A 22 -8.09 3.15 -10.70
C LEU A 22 -7.86 2.32 -11.98
N THR A 23 -7.99 2.94 -13.16
CA THR A 23 -7.79 2.28 -14.45
C THR A 23 -6.33 1.83 -14.61
N PRO A 24 -6.06 0.62 -15.14
CA PRO A 24 -4.71 0.12 -15.37
C PRO A 24 -3.83 1.06 -16.19
N ALA A 25 -4.39 1.75 -17.18
CA ALA A 25 -3.65 2.70 -18.02
C ALA A 25 -3.07 3.88 -17.21
N TYR A 26 -3.87 4.45 -16.31
CA TYR A 26 -3.43 5.54 -15.43
C TYR A 26 -2.37 5.06 -14.44
N LEU A 27 -2.58 3.88 -13.85
CA LEU A 27 -1.63 3.27 -12.91
C LEU A 27 -0.30 2.92 -13.57
N CYS A 28 -0.34 2.41 -14.81
CA CYS A 28 0.86 2.14 -15.59
C CYS A 28 1.60 3.39 -15.97
N ALA A 29 0.90 4.45 -16.40
CA ALA A 29 1.53 5.74 -16.67
C ALA A 29 2.20 6.28 -15.40
N GLN A 30 1.54 6.20 -14.24
CA GLN A 30 2.09 6.65 -12.97
C GLN A 30 3.34 5.84 -12.57
N LEU A 31 3.29 4.52 -12.71
CA LEU A 31 4.41 3.64 -12.38
C LEU A 31 5.57 3.78 -13.38
N ASP A 32 5.29 3.93 -14.67
CA ASP A 32 6.31 4.21 -15.69
C ASP A 32 7.01 5.55 -15.41
N MET A 33 6.23 6.60 -15.10
CA MET A 33 6.80 7.89 -14.73
C MET A 33 7.68 7.78 -13.49
N ALA A 34 7.24 7.01 -12.47
CA ALA A 34 8.05 6.75 -11.28
C ALA A 34 9.33 5.96 -11.60
N MET A 35 9.26 4.93 -12.46
CA MET A 35 10.44 4.16 -12.88
C MET A 35 11.41 5.00 -13.73
N ILE A 36 10.89 5.86 -14.60
CA ILE A 36 11.70 6.78 -15.43
C ILE A 36 12.37 7.84 -14.55
N GLN A 37 11.64 8.45 -13.62
CA GLN A 37 12.20 9.39 -12.65
C GLN A 37 13.30 8.74 -11.81
N MET A 38 13.08 7.50 -11.36
CA MET A 38 14.07 6.75 -10.59
C MET A 38 15.30 6.37 -11.43
N SER A 39 15.11 6.02 -12.70
CA SER A 39 16.18 5.77 -13.67
C SER A 39 17.01 7.02 -13.95
N LYS A 40 16.36 8.19 -14.12
CA LYS A 40 17.04 9.49 -14.26
C LYS A 40 17.82 9.87 -13.01
N HIS A 41 17.18 9.84 -11.85
CA HIS A 41 17.82 10.17 -10.58
C HIS A 41 18.99 9.24 -10.25
N TYR A 42 18.90 7.96 -10.61
CA TYR A 42 20.02 7.02 -10.51
C TYR A 42 21.15 7.38 -11.49
N LYS A 43 20.85 7.73 -12.75
CA LYS A 43 21.87 8.17 -13.72
C LYS A 43 22.55 9.46 -13.28
N ASP A 44 21.80 10.43 -12.74
CA ASP A 44 22.34 11.71 -12.30
C ASP A 44 23.22 11.53 -11.05
N THR A 45 22.74 10.79 -10.04
CA THR A 45 23.52 10.46 -8.82
C THR A 45 24.77 9.66 -9.16
N ASN A 46 24.70 8.72 -10.11
CA ASN A 46 25.86 7.93 -10.52
C ASN A 46 26.83 8.72 -11.41
N ARG A 47 26.35 9.71 -12.16
CA ARG A 47 27.18 10.65 -12.93
C ARG A 47 27.92 11.62 -12.00
N ASP A 48 27.28 12.09 -10.95
CA ASP A 48 27.93 12.91 -9.91
C ASP A 48 28.96 12.08 -9.13
N LEU A 49 28.62 10.84 -8.73
CA LEU A 49 29.54 9.94 -8.05
C LEU A 49 30.71 9.51 -8.95
N SER A 50 30.47 9.25 -10.24
CA SER A 50 31.55 8.98 -11.21
C SER A 50 32.42 10.21 -11.47
N GLY A 51 31.86 11.42 -11.38
CA GLY A 51 32.62 12.68 -11.48
C GLY A 51 33.46 12.97 -10.23
N VAL A 52 33.06 12.44 -9.07
CA VAL A 52 33.87 12.46 -7.83
C VAL A 52 34.95 11.38 -7.89
N ILE A 53 34.62 10.16 -8.30
CA ILE A 53 35.58 9.05 -8.46
C ILE A 53 36.62 9.36 -9.53
N GLN A 54 36.25 9.97 -10.67
CA GLN A 54 37.22 10.43 -11.68
C GLN A 54 38.19 11.51 -11.16
N ARG A 55 37.79 12.30 -10.16
CA ARG A 55 38.70 13.27 -9.51
C ARG A 55 39.66 12.59 -8.51
N GLU A 56 39.33 11.40 -8.01
CA GLU A 56 40.21 10.60 -7.14
C GLU A 56 41.06 9.58 -7.94
N GLU A 57 40.58 9.07 -9.07
CA GLU A 57 41.25 8.05 -9.91
C GLU A 57 42.29 8.60 -10.90
N GLU A 58 42.44 9.92 -11.08
CA GLU A 58 43.58 10.50 -11.84
C GLU A 58 44.96 10.29 -11.16
N ILE A 59 45.02 9.57 -10.02
CA ILE A 59 46.25 9.21 -9.32
C ILE A 59 46.66 7.73 -9.53
N ASP A 60 45.78 6.83 -9.98
CA ASP A 60 46.12 5.39 -10.11
C ASP A 60 45.61 4.80 -11.43
N ASP A 61 46.38 5.06 -12.47
CA ASP A 61 46.19 4.50 -13.81
C ASP A 61 46.19 2.96 -13.81
N ASN A 62 45.23 2.39 -14.56
CA ASN A 62 45.41 1.19 -15.40
C ASN A 62 44.88 -0.18 -14.97
N VAL A 63 43.76 -0.30 -14.24
CA VAL A 63 43.12 -1.62 -14.07
C VAL A 63 41.59 -1.61 -14.15
N LYS A 64 41.10 -2.21 -15.25
CA LYS A 64 39.78 -2.83 -15.49
C LYS A 64 38.67 -1.98 -16.11
N LYS A 65 38.53 -2.21 -17.42
CA LYS A 65 37.25 -2.38 -18.14
C LYS A 65 36.13 -2.84 -17.19
N SER A 66 35.14 -1.98 -16.97
CA SER A 66 33.88 -2.36 -16.32
C SER A 66 32.74 -2.02 -17.26
N GLY A 67 32.16 -3.07 -17.87
CA GLY A 67 30.90 -2.96 -18.59
C GLY A 67 29.83 -2.43 -17.64
N SER A 68 29.10 -1.41 -18.07
CA SER A 68 28.03 -0.79 -17.29
C SER A 68 26.92 -1.82 -17.03
N ARG A 69 27.02 -2.54 -15.92
CA ARG A 69 25.95 -3.39 -15.39
C ARG A 69 24.81 -2.44 -15.02
N GLN A 70 23.76 -2.39 -15.84
CA GLN A 70 22.52 -1.68 -15.52
C GLN A 70 22.02 -2.20 -14.16
N LYS A 71 22.26 -1.41 -13.11
CA LYS A 71 21.84 -1.74 -11.75
C LYS A 71 20.32 -1.60 -11.72
N SER A 72 19.63 -2.72 -11.56
CA SER A 72 18.18 -2.82 -11.53
C SER A 72 17.61 -1.86 -10.49
N SER A 73 16.86 -0.84 -10.93
CA SER A 73 15.98 -0.07 -10.05
C SER A 73 15.03 -1.06 -9.37
N SER A 74 15.12 -1.19 -8.04
CA SER A 74 14.27 -2.11 -7.29
C SER A 74 12.81 -1.76 -7.49
N LEU A 75 12.01 -2.73 -7.94
CA LEU A 75 10.57 -2.58 -8.15
C LEU A 75 9.87 -2.08 -6.87
N LEU A 76 10.33 -2.55 -5.71
CA LEU A 76 9.82 -2.10 -4.41
C LEU A 76 10.04 -0.60 -4.19
N LYS A 77 11.18 -0.06 -4.62
CA LYS A 77 11.48 1.37 -4.49
C LYS A 77 10.57 2.21 -5.38
N ALA A 78 10.35 1.77 -6.63
CA ALA A 78 9.44 2.43 -7.57
C ALA A 78 8.00 2.43 -7.04
N LEU A 79 7.56 1.29 -6.54
CA LEU A 79 6.25 1.11 -5.94
C LEU A 79 6.05 1.99 -4.70
N HIS A 80 7.05 2.06 -3.83
CA HIS A 80 7.06 2.89 -2.64
C HIS A 80 7.03 4.39 -2.97
N THR A 81 7.75 4.82 -4.00
CA THR A 81 7.73 6.22 -4.44
C THR A 81 6.35 6.61 -5.00
N CYS A 82 5.67 5.68 -5.68
CA CYS A 82 4.36 5.92 -6.27
C CYS A 82 3.21 5.92 -5.24
N PHE A 83 3.19 4.91 -4.37
CA PHE A 83 2.06 4.66 -3.46
C PHE A 83 2.36 4.94 -1.99
N GLY A 84 3.61 5.23 -1.63
CA GLY A 84 4.07 5.36 -0.25
C GLY A 84 3.37 6.48 0.52
N VAL A 85 3.19 7.66 -0.09
CA VAL A 85 2.48 8.78 0.57
C VAL A 85 1.05 8.40 0.91
N GLN A 86 0.33 7.79 -0.05
CA GLN A 86 -1.04 7.32 0.17
C GLN A 86 -1.05 6.22 1.25
N PHE A 87 -0.13 5.25 1.17
CA PHE A 87 0.00 4.16 2.12
C PHE A 87 0.24 4.63 3.56
N TYR A 88 1.23 5.49 3.79
CA TYR A 88 1.53 6.00 5.13
C TYR A 88 0.44 6.92 5.69
N SER A 89 -0.24 7.70 4.85
CA SER A 89 -1.38 8.51 5.29
C SER A 89 -2.54 7.65 5.82
N ILE A 90 -2.75 6.45 5.25
CA ILE A 90 -3.73 5.48 5.74
C ILE A 90 -3.31 4.92 7.11
N GLY A 91 -2.00 4.78 7.35
CA GLY A 91 -1.46 4.40 8.66
C GLY A 91 -1.82 5.36 9.78
N LEU A 92 -1.87 6.67 9.51
CA LEU A 92 -2.31 7.65 10.51
C LEU A 92 -3.78 7.45 10.89
N LEU A 93 -4.62 7.08 9.93
CA LEU A 93 -6.02 6.76 10.20
C LEU A 93 -6.17 5.50 11.07
N LYS A 94 -5.29 4.52 10.86
CA LYS A 94 -5.21 3.32 11.71
C LYS A 94 -4.80 3.67 13.14
N LEU A 95 -3.79 4.54 13.32
CA LEU A 95 -3.39 5.01 14.65
C LEU A 95 -4.58 5.60 15.42
N ILE A 96 -5.35 6.50 14.80
CA ILE A 96 -6.53 7.11 15.43
C ILE A 96 -7.56 6.04 15.80
N ALA A 97 -7.78 5.06 14.92
CA ALA A 97 -8.70 3.95 15.17
C ALA A 97 -8.29 3.09 16.37
N ASP A 98 -6.99 2.85 16.53
CA ASP A 98 -6.42 2.05 17.62
C ASP A 98 -6.51 2.78 18.95
N PHE A 99 -6.15 4.07 18.99
CA PHE A 99 -6.33 4.90 20.19
C PHE A 99 -7.80 4.96 20.62
N ALA A 100 -8.72 5.15 19.67
CA ALA A 100 -10.15 5.10 19.95
C ALA A 100 -10.60 3.71 20.46
N GLY A 101 -10.03 2.64 19.89
CA GLY A 101 -10.25 1.26 20.36
C GLY A 101 -9.83 1.05 21.81
N PHE A 102 -8.65 1.55 22.20
CA PHE A 102 -8.12 1.46 23.57
C PHE A 102 -8.91 2.29 24.59
N MET A 103 -9.40 3.47 24.17
CA MET A 103 -10.24 4.32 25.02
C MET A 103 -11.60 3.69 25.35
N GLY A 104 -12.13 2.81 24.49
CA GLY A 104 -13.42 2.14 24.67
C GLY A 104 -13.53 1.38 26.01
N PRO A 105 -12.66 0.39 26.28
CA PRO A 105 -12.64 -0.34 27.56
C PRO A 105 -12.44 0.54 28.79
N LEU A 106 -11.64 1.62 28.70
CA LEU A 106 -11.42 2.54 29.81
C LEU A 106 -12.68 3.34 30.16
N LEU A 107 -13.37 3.89 29.16
CA LEU A 107 -14.64 4.59 29.33
C LEU A 107 -15.74 3.64 29.82
N LEU A 108 -15.76 2.41 29.32
CA LEU A 108 -16.69 1.38 29.78
C LEU A 108 -16.44 1.04 31.25
N ASN A 109 -15.18 0.86 31.66
CA ASN A 109 -14.82 0.61 33.06
C ASN A 109 -15.27 1.75 33.98
N LYS A 110 -15.01 3.01 33.59
CA LYS A 110 -15.47 4.20 34.32
C LYS A 110 -17.00 4.26 34.45
N LEU A 111 -17.71 3.96 33.36
CA LEU A 111 -19.17 3.91 33.36
C LEU A 111 -19.71 2.81 34.29
N VAL A 112 -19.09 1.63 34.29
CA VAL A 112 -19.49 0.53 35.19
C VAL A 112 -19.23 0.91 36.66
N THR A 113 -18.06 1.46 36.98
CA THR A 113 -17.74 1.92 38.35
C THR A 113 -18.67 3.03 38.83
N TYR A 114 -19.07 3.95 37.95
CA TYR A 114 -20.08 4.97 38.23
C TYR A 114 -21.42 4.34 38.65
N ILE A 115 -21.88 3.32 37.91
CA ILE A 115 -23.14 2.61 38.18
C ILE A 115 -23.07 1.87 39.53
N GLU A 116 -21.93 1.28 39.87
CA GLU A 116 -21.73 0.52 41.11
C GLU A 116 -21.65 1.41 42.35
N THR A 117 -20.91 2.53 42.27
CA THR A 117 -20.60 3.36 43.45
C THR A 117 -21.69 4.39 43.75
N LYS A 118 -22.43 4.84 42.74
CA LYS A 118 -23.51 5.86 42.84
C LYS A 118 -23.14 7.15 43.60
N SER A 119 -21.84 7.44 43.75
CA SER A 119 -21.33 8.57 44.53
C SER A 119 -21.04 9.82 43.69
N GLU A 120 -21.04 9.69 42.37
CA GLU A 120 -20.74 10.76 41.41
C GLU A 120 -22.03 11.43 40.88
N SER A 121 -21.88 12.61 40.26
CA SER A 121 -23.01 13.39 39.73
C SER A 121 -23.61 12.71 38.49
N MET A 122 -24.92 12.92 38.25
CA MET A 122 -25.61 12.41 37.06
C MET A 122 -24.95 12.88 35.75
N GLU A 123 -24.34 14.07 35.77
CA GLU A 123 -23.61 14.67 34.65
C GLU A 123 -22.41 13.82 34.22
N ASP A 124 -21.67 13.23 35.16
CA ASP A 124 -20.49 12.41 34.88
C ASP A 124 -20.87 11.10 34.18
N GLY A 125 -21.98 10.47 34.61
CA GLY A 125 -22.53 9.28 33.96
C GLY A 125 -22.93 9.52 32.51
N PHE A 126 -23.58 10.66 32.21
CA PHE A 126 -23.90 11.05 30.84
C PHE A 126 -22.64 11.32 30.01
N LEU A 127 -21.62 11.95 30.61
CA LEU A 127 -20.35 12.22 29.93
C LEU A 127 -19.63 10.92 29.55
N TYR A 128 -19.56 9.93 30.45
CA TYR A 128 -18.95 8.63 30.15
C TYR A 128 -19.71 7.86 29.06
N ALA A 129 -21.05 7.86 29.11
CA ALA A 129 -21.88 7.20 28.10
C ALA A 129 -21.76 7.88 26.71
N ALA A 130 -21.81 9.22 26.68
CA ALA A 130 -21.63 9.98 25.44
C ALA A 130 -20.21 9.83 24.88
N GLY A 131 -19.19 9.82 25.75
CA GLY A 131 -17.80 9.55 25.38
C GLY A 131 -17.62 8.16 24.79
N LEU A 132 -18.24 7.13 25.39
CA LEU A 132 -18.21 5.76 24.89
C LEU A 132 -18.87 5.65 23.50
N PHE A 133 -20.01 6.31 23.30
CA PHE A 133 -20.65 6.38 21.98
C PHE A 133 -19.75 7.09 20.96
N GLY A 134 -19.19 8.24 21.33
CA GLY A 134 -18.31 9.01 20.44
C GLY A 134 -17.07 8.21 20.03
N VAL A 135 -16.40 7.56 20.98
CA VAL A 135 -15.17 6.83 20.71
C VAL A 135 -15.40 5.57 19.88
N THR A 136 -16.50 4.85 20.13
CA THR A 136 -16.89 3.67 19.33
C THR A 136 -17.26 4.07 17.91
N LEU A 137 -17.99 5.19 17.73
CA LEU A 137 -18.31 5.72 16.41
C LEU A 137 -17.06 6.13 15.63
N ILE A 138 -16.14 6.88 16.27
CA ILE A 138 -14.87 7.29 15.66
C ILE A 138 -14.05 6.06 15.25
N SER A 139 -13.92 5.06 16.14
CA SER A 139 -13.20 3.83 15.83
C SER A 139 -13.82 3.08 14.65
N ALA A 140 -15.15 2.95 14.60
CA ALA A 140 -15.86 2.28 13.51
C ALA A 140 -15.67 3.00 12.16
N VAL A 141 -15.80 4.33 12.14
CA VAL A 141 -15.61 5.16 10.94
C VAL A 141 -14.17 5.07 10.46
N CYS A 142 -13.19 5.25 11.36
CA CYS A 142 -11.77 5.18 11.00
C CYS A 142 -11.36 3.80 10.49
N ASN A 143 -11.79 2.72 11.15
CA ASN A 143 -11.53 1.35 10.69
C ASN A 143 -12.17 1.07 9.32
N THR A 144 -13.38 1.54 9.09
CA THR A 144 -14.07 1.35 7.80
C THR A 144 -13.32 2.07 6.68
N HIS A 145 -12.93 3.33 6.90
CA HIS A 145 -12.15 4.10 5.93
C HIS A 145 -10.75 3.53 5.73
N PHE A 146 -10.08 3.05 6.78
CA PHE A 146 -8.80 2.37 6.68
C PHE A 146 -8.90 1.15 5.76
N ASN A 147 -9.87 0.28 6.01
CA ASN A 147 -10.08 -0.93 5.20
C ASN A 147 -10.38 -0.56 3.74
N PHE A 148 -11.28 0.39 3.50
CA PHE A 148 -11.61 0.84 2.15
C PHE A 148 -10.39 1.40 1.40
N LEU A 149 -9.65 2.32 2.02
CA LEU A 149 -8.47 2.93 1.39
C LEU A 149 -7.34 1.92 1.17
N MET A 150 -7.16 0.97 2.09
CA MET A 150 -6.19 -0.11 1.94
C MET A 150 -6.55 -1.02 0.75
N GLN A 151 -7.83 -1.36 0.57
CA GLN A 151 -8.29 -2.13 -0.60
C GLN A 151 -8.07 -1.36 -1.91
N VAL A 152 -8.32 -0.05 -1.91
CA VAL A 152 -8.03 0.83 -3.05
C VAL A 152 -6.54 0.79 -3.39
N VAL A 153 -5.64 0.96 -2.41
CA VAL A 153 -4.18 0.85 -2.64
C VAL A 153 -3.79 -0.55 -3.12
N GLY A 154 -4.38 -1.60 -2.54
CA GLY A 154 -4.15 -2.98 -2.95
C GLY A 154 -4.52 -3.24 -4.41
N LEU A 155 -5.64 -2.70 -4.87
CA LEU A 155 -6.06 -2.79 -6.27
C LEU A 155 -5.07 -2.07 -7.21
N LYS A 156 -4.63 -0.87 -6.83
CA LYS A 156 -3.62 -0.12 -7.58
C LYS A 156 -2.31 -0.89 -7.71
N LEU A 157 -1.86 -1.45 -6.58
CA LEU A 157 -0.65 -2.27 -6.48
C LEU A 157 -0.74 -3.53 -7.34
N ARG A 158 -1.86 -4.24 -7.29
CA ARG A 158 -2.11 -5.43 -8.13
C ARG A 158 -2.04 -5.08 -9.62
N GLY A 159 -2.75 -4.04 -10.05
CA GLY A 159 -2.75 -3.59 -11.45
C GLY A 159 -1.34 -3.25 -11.93
N ALA A 160 -0.61 -2.46 -11.14
CA ALA A 160 0.79 -2.12 -11.37
C ALA A 160 1.70 -3.34 -11.54
N LEU A 161 1.62 -4.31 -10.61
CA LEU A 161 2.45 -5.51 -10.63
C LEU A 161 2.15 -6.38 -11.85
N VAL A 162 0.87 -6.71 -12.08
CA VAL A 162 0.45 -7.57 -13.20
C VAL A 162 0.85 -6.95 -14.53
N THR A 163 0.59 -5.65 -14.74
CA THR A 163 0.96 -5.03 -16.02
C THR A 163 2.48 -4.93 -16.21
N THR A 164 3.24 -4.71 -15.14
CA THR A 164 4.71 -4.72 -15.19
C THR A 164 5.23 -6.10 -15.60
N ILE A 165 4.72 -7.17 -14.98
CA ILE A 165 5.09 -8.56 -15.30
C ILE A 165 4.71 -8.89 -16.74
N TYR A 166 3.51 -8.50 -17.17
CA TYR A 166 3.03 -8.70 -18.53
C TYR A 166 3.93 -8.02 -19.57
N ARG A 167 4.25 -6.73 -19.39
CA ARG A 167 5.14 -5.98 -20.29
C ARG A 167 6.54 -6.55 -20.30
N LYS A 168 7.05 -6.97 -19.13
CA LYS A 168 8.37 -7.61 -19.05
C LYS A 168 8.38 -8.92 -19.85
N THR A 169 7.34 -9.73 -19.73
CA THR A 169 7.19 -10.98 -20.48
C THR A 169 7.19 -10.74 -21.99
N LEU A 170 6.49 -9.70 -22.48
CA LEU A 170 6.44 -9.36 -23.91
C LEU A 170 7.74 -8.76 -24.48
N THR A 171 8.63 -8.26 -23.64
CA THR A 171 9.87 -7.58 -24.06
C THR A 171 11.14 -8.44 -23.89
N LEU A 172 11.03 -9.58 -23.20
CA LEU A 172 12.15 -10.50 -23.02
C LEU A 172 12.50 -11.23 -24.32
N SER A 173 13.79 -11.52 -24.50
CA SER A 173 14.24 -12.39 -25.58
C SER A 173 13.73 -13.82 -25.40
N THR A 174 13.51 -14.55 -26.50
CA THR A 174 13.03 -15.95 -26.45
C THR A 174 13.92 -16.84 -25.57
N THR A 175 15.23 -16.61 -25.58
CA THR A 175 16.22 -17.35 -24.77
C THR A 175 16.12 -17.05 -23.27
N GLU A 176 15.73 -15.83 -22.89
CA GLU A 176 15.50 -15.49 -21.48
C GLU A 176 14.12 -15.94 -21.02
N LEU A 177 13.11 -15.81 -21.88
CA LEU A 177 11.76 -16.25 -21.61
C LEU A 177 11.69 -17.77 -21.43
N SER A 178 12.45 -18.55 -22.21
CA SER A 178 12.50 -20.01 -22.11
C SER A 178 13.05 -20.52 -20.77
N LYS A 179 13.62 -19.65 -19.93
CA LYS A 179 14.05 -20.00 -18.56
C LYS A 179 12.87 -20.11 -17.59
N PHE A 180 11.71 -19.56 -17.96
CA PHE A 180 10.51 -19.58 -17.15
C PHE A 180 9.40 -20.35 -17.88
N SER A 181 8.70 -21.20 -17.16
CA SER A 181 7.48 -21.82 -17.65
C SER A 181 6.32 -20.82 -17.67
N ILE A 182 5.34 -21.07 -18.54
CA ILE A 182 4.10 -20.28 -18.58
C ILE A 182 3.40 -20.30 -17.21
N GLY A 183 3.44 -21.44 -16.51
CA GLY A 183 2.87 -21.59 -15.17
C GLY A 183 3.53 -20.68 -14.13
N GLU A 184 4.86 -20.55 -14.16
CA GLU A 184 5.58 -19.64 -13.26
C GLU A 184 5.21 -18.18 -13.52
N ILE A 185 5.11 -17.77 -14.78
CA ILE A 185 4.72 -16.41 -15.16
C ILE A 185 3.29 -16.09 -14.69
N VAL A 186 2.38 -17.06 -14.83
CA VAL A 186 1.01 -16.93 -14.32
C VAL A 186 1.00 -16.87 -12.79
N ASN A 187 1.85 -17.63 -12.10
CA ASN A 187 1.98 -17.55 -10.64
C ASN A 187 2.48 -16.18 -10.18
N PHE A 188 3.44 -15.57 -10.91
CA PHE A 188 3.89 -14.20 -10.62
C PHE A 188 2.73 -13.19 -10.70
N MET A 189 1.89 -13.29 -11.74
CA MET A 189 0.73 -12.39 -11.94
C MET A 189 -0.45 -12.69 -11.00
N SER A 190 -0.52 -13.87 -10.40
CA SER A 190 -1.60 -14.28 -9.49
C SER A 190 -1.11 -14.37 -8.05
N THR A 191 -0.68 -15.55 -7.61
CA THR A 191 -0.32 -15.86 -6.23
C THR A 191 0.69 -14.89 -5.64
N ASP A 192 1.77 -14.59 -6.34
CA ASP A 192 2.85 -13.77 -5.77
C ASP A 192 2.44 -12.31 -5.67
N THR A 193 1.70 -11.81 -6.66
CA THR A 193 1.09 -10.48 -6.61
C THR A 193 0.10 -10.38 -5.46
N ASP A 194 -0.77 -11.37 -5.26
CA ASP A 194 -1.74 -11.38 -4.17
C ASP A 194 -1.05 -11.43 -2.79
N ARG A 195 0.05 -12.18 -2.65
CA ARG A 195 0.85 -12.19 -1.43
C ARG A 195 1.42 -10.81 -1.11
N ILE A 196 1.97 -10.11 -2.11
CA ILE A 196 2.51 -8.75 -1.93
C ILE A 196 1.40 -7.78 -1.52
N VAL A 197 0.25 -7.82 -2.19
CA VAL A 197 -0.91 -6.96 -1.87
C VAL A 197 -1.41 -7.22 -0.44
N ASN A 198 -1.57 -8.48 -0.05
CA ASN A 198 -2.06 -8.87 1.27
C ASN A 198 -1.04 -8.63 2.40
N SER A 199 0.25 -8.45 2.07
CA SER A 199 1.26 -8.04 3.05
C SER A 199 1.09 -6.58 3.50
N CYS A 200 0.48 -5.73 2.67
CA CYS A 200 0.33 -4.30 2.95
C CYS A 200 -0.57 -4.01 4.17
N PRO A 201 -1.79 -4.59 4.30
CA PRO A 201 -2.57 -4.49 5.52
C PRO A 201 -1.85 -5.10 6.73
N SER A 202 -1.18 -6.24 6.55
CA SER A 202 -0.46 -6.96 7.60
C SER A 202 0.67 -6.12 8.19
N PHE A 203 1.36 -5.32 7.37
CA PHE A 203 2.34 -4.35 7.83
C PHE A 203 1.73 -3.34 8.82
N HIS A 204 0.53 -2.83 8.52
CA HIS A 204 -0.16 -1.92 9.44
C HIS A 204 -0.66 -2.60 10.70
N ALA A 205 -1.11 -3.86 10.60
CA ALA A 205 -1.46 -4.65 11.78
C ALA A 205 -0.24 -4.88 12.68
N PHE A 206 0.94 -5.17 12.11
CA PHE A 206 2.14 -5.51 12.88
C PHE A 206 2.55 -4.40 13.88
N TRP A 207 2.60 -3.15 13.43
CA TRP A 207 2.96 -2.04 14.33
C TRP A 207 1.78 -1.58 15.21
N SER A 208 0.54 -1.93 14.82
CA SER A 208 -0.69 -1.59 15.55
C SER A 208 -0.93 -2.51 16.77
N ILE A 209 -0.40 -3.74 16.76
CA ILE A 209 -0.55 -4.73 17.86
C ILE A 209 -0.27 -4.15 19.26
N PRO A 210 0.81 -3.38 19.51
CA PRO A 210 1.08 -2.85 20.85
C PRO A 210 0.04 -1.81 21.33
N PHE A 211 -0.72 -1.22 20.42
CA PHE A 211 -1.75 -0.21 20.71
C PHE A 211 -3.16 -0.81 20.84
N GLN A 212 -3.32 -2.09 20.49
CA GLN A 212 -4.57 -2.84 20.53
C GLN A 212 -4.66 -3.68 21.80
#